data_AF-A0A0S2LWT6-F1
#
_entry.id   AF-A0A0S2LWT6-F1
#
_cell.length_a   1.000
_cell.length_b   1.000
_cell.length_c   1.000
_cell.angle_alpha   90.00
_cell.angle_beta   90.00
_cell.angle_gamma   90.00
#
_symmetry.space_group_name_H-M   'P 1'
#
loop_
_entity.id
_entity.type
_entity.pdbx_description
1 polymer ?
#
loop_
_entity_poly.entity_id
_entity_poly.type
_entity_poly.pdbx_seq_one_letter_code
_entity_poly.pdbx_strand_id
1 'polypeptide(L)'
;MNTLNNINDTTVRQAIRKAGGDPKTTEFIELAFPDMQAALERGQVDAILVVEPFLSRGLSAGATLIASNYVDTAPELTIGAYFSSAKTVAEKPDLVKKFTAAMKESLDFATANPDKVREVLLTYTKIDEAATKELVLPSYVSEINRPALDTLIQLSKDDGLLQADPKLDTLLP
;
A
#
# COMPACT_ATOMS: atom_id res chain seq x y z
N MET A 1 0.82 -6.33 13.57
CA MET A 1 0.64 -5.38 12.46
C MET A 1 0.15 -4.09 13.08
N ASN A 2 0.64 -2.92 12.64
CA ASN A 2 0.15 -1.62 13.09
C ASN A 2 -0.61 -0.98 11.92
N THR A 3 -1.94 -0.94 11.94
CA THR A 3 -2.77 -0.38 10.84
C THR A 3 -3.20 1.07 11.08
N LEU A 4 -3.04 1.59 12.30
CA LEU A 4 -3.28 2.99 12.65
C LEU A 4 -1.98 3.80 12.60
N ASN A 5 -2.09 5.11 12.41
CA ASN A 5 -0.94 6.02 12.32
C ASN A 5 0.07 5.64 11.22
N ASN A 6 -0.43 5.14 10.10
CA ASN A 6 0.37 4.76 8.95
C ASN A 6 -0.31 5.21 7.64
N ILE A 7 0.23 4.78 6.50
CA ILE A 7 -0.30 5.11 5.17
C ILE A 7 -1.80 4.83 4.99
N ASN A 8 -2.34 3.78 5.60
CA ASN A 8 -3.76 3.41 5.54
C ASN A 8 -4.64 4.49 6.16
N ASP A 9 -4.28 4.95 7.36
CA ASP A 9 -5.01 6.01 8.07
C ASP A 9 -5.03 7.29 7.23
N THR A 10 -3.87 7.77 6.78
CA THR A 10 -3.77 8.99 5.94
C THR A 10 -4.58 8.88 4.65
N THR A 11 -4.51 7.75 3.95
CA THR A 11 -5.18 7.59 2.65
C THR A 11 -6.69 7.39 2.78
N VAL A 12 -7.17 6.76 3.87
CA VAL A 12 -8.62 6.70 4.17
C VAL A 12 -9.15 8.07 4.55
N ARG A 13 -8.44 8.81 5.41
CA ARG A 13 -8.82 10.19 5.76
C ARG A 13 -8.91 11.06 4.50
N GLN A 14 -7.99 10.88 3.56
CA GLN A 14 -8.04 11.58 2.28
C GLN A 14 -9.23 11.16 1.40
N ALA A 15 -9.58 9.87 1.36
CA ALA A 15 -10.78 9.42 0.66
C ALA A 15 -12.06 10.06 1.24
N ILE A 16 -12.16 10.15 2.57
CA ILE A 16 -13.27 10.83 3.26
C ILE A 16 -13.34 12.31 2.86
N ARG A 17 -12.22 13.03 2.88
CA ARG A 17 -12.15 14.44 2.46
C ARG A 17 -12.60 14.63 1.02
N LYS A 18 -12.14 13.76 0.10
CA LYS A 18 -12.52 13.83 -1.33
C LYS A 18 -14.01 13.60 -1.56
N ALA A 19 -14.65 12.78 -0.72
CA ALA A 19 -16.09 12.59 -0.72
C ALA A 19 -16.87 13.74 -0.05
N GLY A 20 -16.18 14.77 0.48
CA GLY A 20 -16.78 15.91 1.15
C GLY A 20 -17.08 15.69 2.64
N GLY A 21 -16.59 14.60 3.22
CA GLY A 21 -16.75 14.29 4.65
C GLY A 21 -15.64 14.88 5.52
N ASP A 22 -15.83 14.85 6.84
CA ASP A 22 -14.81 15.21 7.84
C ASP A 22 -14.20 13.94 8.46
N PRO A 23 -12.91 13.62 8.20
CA PRO A 23 -12.27 12.45 8.78
C PRO A 23 -12.12 12.52 10.32
N LYS A 24 -12.35 13.67 10.95
CA LYS A 24 -12.33 13.80 12.42
C LYS A 24 -13.60 13.27 13.08
N THR A 25 -14.68 13.10 12.32
CA THR A 25 -15.93 12.51 12.83
C THR A 25 -15.95 10.99 12.68
N THR A 26 -14.88 10.39 12.16
CA THR A 26 -14.73 8.94 11.98
C THR A 26 -13.87 8.35 13.09
N GLU A 27 -14.36 7.28 13.72
CA GLU A 27 -13.58 6.49 14.67
C GLU A 27 -12.83 5.39 13.92
N PHE A 28 -11.52 5.32 14.10
CA PHE A 28 -10.68 4.29 13.52
C PHE A 28 -10.31 3.29 14.60
N ILE A 29 -10.63 2.01 14.37
CA ILE A 29 -10.21 0.92 15.25
C ILE A 29 -9.21 0.02 14.53
N GLU A 30 -8.24 -0.48 15.28
CA GLU A 30 -7.24 -1.40 14.77
C GLU A 30 -7.76 -2.84 14.81
N LEU A 31 -7.82 -3.47 13.65
CA LEU A 31 -8.11 -4.90 13.49
C LEU A 31 -7.03 -5.54 12.62
N ALA A 32 -6.77 -6.83 12.83
CA ALA A 32 -5.97 -7.60 11.89
C ALA A 32 -6.80 -7.86 10.62
N PHE A 33 -6.18 -7.81 9.44
CA PHE A 33 -6.88 -8.03 8.15
C PHE A 33 -7.78 -9.28 8.13
N PRO A 34 -7.38 -10.45 8.69
CA PRO A 34 -8.25 -11.63 8.74
C PRO A 34 -9.56 -11.44 9.52
N ASP A 35 -9.59 -10.53 10.48
CA ASP A 35 -10.74 -10.30 11.37
C ASP A 35 -11.70 -9.24 10.84
N MET A 36 -11.23 -8.39 9.92
CA MET A 36 -11.98 -7.22 9.42
C MET A 36 -13.30 -7.60 8.74
N GLN A 37 -13.30 -8.61 7.86
CA GLN A 37 -14.52 -9.04 7.17
C GLN A 37 -15.61 -9.47 8.16
N ALA A 38 -15.23 -10.27 9.16
CA ALA A 38 -16.18 -10.76 10.15
C ALA A 38 -16.67 -9.62 11.08
N ALA A 39 -15.86 -8.59 11.31
CA ALA A 39 -16.27 -7.40 12.04
C ALA A 39 -17.30 -6.58 11.24
N LEU A 40 -17.13 -6.44 9.93
CA LEU A 40 -18.08 -5.80 9.03
C LEU A 40 -19.42 -6.55 9.01
N GLU A 41 -19.39 -7.88 8.84
CA GLU A 41 -20.61 -8.72 8.81
C GLU A 41 -21.40 -8.69 10.12
N ARG A 42 -20.70 -8.56 11.26
CA ARG A 42 -21.33 -8.44 12.58
C ARG A 42 -21.81 -7.02 12.90
N GLY A 43 -21.60 -6.04 12.02
CA GLY A 43 -21.93 -4.64 12.25
C GLY A 43 -21.11 -3.99 13.36
N GLN A 44 -19.90 -4.50 13.63
CA GLN A 44 -18.98 -3.90 14.61
C GLN A 44 -18.26 -2.67 14.05
N VAL A 45 -18.17 -2.57 12.73
CA VAL A 45 -17.62 -1.43 11.97
C VAL A 45 -18.48 -1.17 10.75
N ASP A 46 -18.56 0.08 10.32
CA ASP A 46 -19.33 0.48 9.13
C ASP A 46 -18.56 0.22 7.82
N ALA A 47 -17.24 0.22 7.88
CA ALA A 47 -16.35 0.01 6.74
C ALA A 47 -15.02 -0.59 7.18
N ILE A 48 -14.34 -1.24 6.24
CA ILE A 48 -13.00 -1.82 6.45
C ILE A 48 -12.06 -1.37 5.34
N LEU A 49 -10.80 -1.09 5.71
CA LEU A 49 -9.71 -0.98 4.75
C LEU A 49 -9.01 -2.32 4.64
N VAL A 50 -9.07 -2.93 3.47
CA VAL A 50 -8.44 -4.22 3.19
C VAL A 50 -7.61 -4.14 1.91
N VAL A 51 -6.59 -4.99 1.85
CA VAL A 51 -5.79 -5.23 0.65
C VAL A 51 -5.98 -6.66 0.18
N GLU A 52 -5.46 -7.02 -0.99
CA GLU A 52 -5.48 -8.42 -1.44
C GLU A 52 -4.74 -9.35 -0.48
N PRO A 53 -5.24 -10.59 -0.26
CA PRO A 53 -6.40 -11.23 -0.90
C PRO A 53 -7.76 -10.92 -0.22
N PHE A 54 -7.78 -10.08 0.81
CA PHE A 54 -8.98 -9.82 1.61
C PHE A 54 -10.02 -8.97 0.88
N LEU A 55 -9.59 -8.07 -0.02
CA LEU A 55 -10.47 -7.33 -0.91
C LEU A 55 -11.32 -8.27 -1.77
N SER A 56 -10.69 -9.17 -2.52
CA SER A 56 -11.39 -10.15 -3.35
C SER A 56 -12.37 -10.99 -2.54
N ARG A 57 -11.98 -11.45 -1.35
CA ARG A 57 -12.85 -12.22 -0.45
C ARG A 57 -14.08 -11.43 0.01
N GLY A 58 -13.90 -10.17 0.40
CA GLY A 58 -15.02 -9.32 0.84
C GLY A 58 -16.02 -9.07 -0.27
N LEU A 59 -15.56 -8.79 -1.49
CA LEU A 59 -16.43 -8.60 -2.66
C LEU A 59 -17.22 -9.87 -2.99
N SER A 60 -16.58 -11.04 -2.96
CA SER A 60 -17.26 -12.33 -3.15
C SER A 60 -18.26 -12.66 -2.04
N ALA A 61 -18.06 -12.12 -0.82
CA ALA A 61 -19.01 -12.21 0.29
C ALA A 61 -20.13 -11.15 0.23
N GLY A 62 -20.16 -10.29 -0.79
CA GLY A 62 -21.21 -9.29 -1.01
C GLY A 62 -20.92 -7.90 -0.45
N ALA A 63 -19.69 -7.64 0.03
CA ALA A 63 -19.28 -6.29 0.39
C ALA A 63 -19.24 -5.38 -0.85
N THR A 64 -19.42 -4.08 -0.64
CA THR A 64 -19.34 -3.07 -1.72
C THR A 64 -18.05 -2.27 -1.59
N LEU A 65 -17.32 -2.09 -2.69
CA LEU A 65 -16.16 -1.20 -2.73
C LEU A 65 -16.63 0.26 -2.67
N ILE A 66 -16.25 0.98 -1.61
CA ILE A 66 -16.65 2.38 -1.39
C ILE A 66 -15.61 3.40 -1.88
N ALA A 67 -14.33 3.03 -1.87
CA ALA A 67 -13.22 3.89 -2.30
C ALA A 67 -12.00 3.03 -2.65
N SER A 68 -11.15 3.53 -3.53
CA SER A 68 -9.83 2.97 -3.81
C SER A 68 -8.77 3.92 -3.23
N ASN A 69 -8.73 4.00 -1.90
CA ASN A 69 -8.00 5.01 -1.10
C ASN A 69 -6.58 5.35 -1.60
N TYR A 70 -5.79 4.36 -2.05
CA TYR A 70 -4.46 4.62 -2.59
C TYR A 70 -4.50 5.35 -3.93
N VAL A 71 -5.31 4.88 -4.87
CA VAL A 71 -5.51 5.48 -6.20
C VAL A 71 -6.15 6.86 -6.06
N ASP A 72 -7.12 6.97 -5.16
CA ASP A 72 -7.82 8.20 -4.87
C ASP A 72 -6.91 9.23 -4.20
N THR A 73 -5.85 8.83 -3.50
CA THR A 73 -4.93 9.78 -2.85
C THR A 73 -4.01 10.45 -3.87
N ALA A 74 -3.30 9.67 -4.68
CA ALA A 74 -2.46 10.17 -5.76
C ALA A 74 -2.29 9.09 -6.86
N PRO A 75 -2.19 9.48 -8.14
CA PRO A 75 -1.83 8.56 -9.22
C PRO A 75 -0.49 7.87 -8.91
N GLU A 76 -0.42 6.55 -9.07
CA GLU A 76 0.79 5.75 -8.84
C GLU A 76 1.44 6.02 -7.46
N LEU A 77 0.60 6.08 -6.41
CA LEU A 77 1.06 6.32 -5.05
C LEU A 77 2.15 5.31 -4.66
N THR A 78 3.28 5.81 -4.17
CA THR A 78 4.36 4.97 -3.63
C THR A 78 3.95 4.42 -2.27
N ILE A 79 3.51 3.15 -2.23
CA ILE A 79 3.01 2.49 -1.00
C ILE A 79 4.16 1.96 -0.13
N GLY A 80 5.27 1.55 -0.75
CA GLY A 80 6.43 1.00 -0.05
C GLY A 80 7.71 1.22 -0.82
N ALA A 81 8.83 1.16 -0.09
CA ALA A 81 10.18 1.31 -0.64
C ALA A 81 11.16 0.39 0.11
N TYR A 82 12.26 0.05 -0.56
CA TYR A 82 13.39 -0.66 0.05
C TYR A 82 14.39 0.34 0.64
N PHE A 83 14.88 0.05 1.83
CA PHE A 83 15.88 0.88 2.51
C PHE A 83 17.15 0.06 2.77
N SER A 84 18.30 0.73 2.72
CA SER A 84 19.59 0.18 3.15
C SER A 84 20.22 1.10 4.18
N SER A 85 21.14 0.57 4.99
CA SER A 85 21.88 1.39 5.94
C SER A 85 22.87 2.30 5.20
N ALA A 86 23.11 3.51 5.72
CA ALA A 86 24.12 4.42 5.17
C ALA A 86 25.51 3.78 5.10
N LYS A 87 25.84 2.91 6.06
CA LYS A 87 27.08 2.11 6.07
C LYS A 87 27.16 1.19 4.85
N THR A 88 26.10 0.45 4.55
CA THR A 88 26.06 -0.45 3.39
C THR A 88 26.20 0.32 2.07
N VAL A 89 25.56 1.49 1.96
CA VAL A 89 25.68 2.36 0.78
C VAL A 89 27.12 2.84 0.60
N ALA A 90 27.78 3.28 1.68
CA ALA A 90 29.15 3.78 1.62
C ALA A 90 30.20 2.67 1.38
N GLU A 91 30.07 1.54 2.06
CA GLU A 91 31.06 0.45 1.99
C GLU A 91 30.86 -0.49 0.80
N LYS A 92 29.63 -0.59 0.28
CA LYS A 92 29.28 -1.52 -0.80
C LYS A 92 28.45 -0.86 -1.90
N PRO A 93 28.92 0.24 -2.52
CA PRO A 93 28.15 0.97 -3.53
C PRO A 93 27.79 0.09 -4.74
N ASP A 94 28.68 -0.80 -5.17
CA ASP A 94 28.42 -1.73 -6.28
C ASP A 94 27.32 -2.75 -5.95
N LEU A 95 27.23 -3.19 -4.69
CA LEU A 95 26.16 -4.09 -4.24
C LEU A 95 24.82 -3.37 -4.31
N VAL A 96 24.76 -2.14 -3.80
CA VAL A 96 23.55 -1.32 -3.84
C VAL A 96 23.12 -1.06 -5.28
N LYS A 97 24.05 -0.67 -6.16
CA LYS A 97 23.77 -0.46 -7.59
C LYS A 97 23.20 -1.70 -8.27
N LYS A 98 23.81 -2.87 -8.03
CA LYS A 98 23.35 -4.14 -8.61
C LYS A 98 21.98 -4.56 -8.06
N PHE A 99 21.75 -4.37 -6.76
CA PHE A 99 20.45 -4.63 -6.14
C PHE A 99 19.36 -3.74 -6.74
N THR A 100 19.60 -2.43 -6.83
CA THR A 100 18.65 -1.48 -7.45
C THR A 100 18.32 -1.86 -8.89
N ALA A 101 19.33 -2.20 -9.70
CA ALA A 101 19.13 -2.65 -11.08
C ALA A 101 18.29 -3.94 -11.16
N ALA A 102 18.60 -4.93 -10.33
CA ALA A 102 17.87 -6.19 -10.28
C ALA A 102 16.41 -5.99 -9.84
N MET A 103 16.16 -5.12 -8.86
CA MET A 103 14.80 -4.80 -8.43
C MET A 103 14.00 -4.12 -9.55
N LYS A 104 14.59 -3.12 -10.23
CA LYS A 104 13.96 -2.46 -11.38
C LYS A 104 13.61 -3.46 -12.49
N GLU A 105 14.57 -4.30 -12.88
CA GLU A 105 14.35 -5.35 -13.88
C GLU A 105 13.24 -6.32 -13.44
N SER A 106 13.18 -6.69 -12.16
CA SER A 106 12.13 -7.58 -11.64
C SER A 106 10.74 -6.93 -11.67
N LEU A 107 10.63 -5.63 -11.39
CA LEU A 107 9.36 -4.88 -11.40
C LEU A 107 8.86 -4.67 -12.84
N ASP A 108 9.77 -4.34 -13.76
CA ASP A 108 9.47 -4.24 -15.19
C ASP A 108 9.03 -5.61 -15.75
N PHE A 109 9.72 -6.69 -15.37
CA PHE A 109 9.34 -8.06 -15.71
C PHE A 109 7.95 -8.42 -15.16
N ALA A 110 7.67 -8.12 -13.89
CA ALA A 110 6.38 -8.40 -13.26
C ALA A 110 5.23 -7.68 -13.97
N THR A 111 5.43 -6.41 -14.36
CA THR A 111 4.47 -5.63 -15.16
C THR A 111 4.20 -6.29 -16.52
N ALA A 112 5.23 -6.75 -17.21
CA ALA A 112 5.11 -7.39 -18.52
C ALA A 112 4.59 -8.85 -18.46
N ASN A 113 4.67 -9.52 -17.30
CA ASN A 113 4.39 -10.95 -17.16
C ASN A 113 3.46 -11.24 -15.95
N PRO A 114 2.21 -10.73 -15.96
CA PRO A 114 1.29 -10.89 -14.83
C PRO A 114 0.93 -12.36 -14.52
N ASP A 115 0.97 -13.25 -15.50
CA ASP A 115 0.74 -14.69 -15.27
C ASP A 115 1.90 -15.33 -14.49
N LYS A 116 3.14 -14.91 -14.76
CA LYS A 116 4.32 -15.35 -14.01
C LYS A 116 4.30 -14.84 -12.58
N VAL A 117 3.80 -13.63 -12.35
CA VAL A 117 3.56 -13.13 -11.00
C VAL A 117 2.58 -14.05 -10.24
N ARG A 118 1.48 -14.46 -10.88
CA ARG A 118 0.50 -15.37 -10.27
C ARG A 118 1.09 -16.74 -9.96
N GLU A 119 1.88 -17.31 -10.86
CA GLU A 119 2.61 -18.55 -10.62
C GLU A 119 3.52 -18.42 -9.38
N VAL A 120 4.26 -17.32 -9.26
CA VAL A 120 5.19 -17.09 -8.14
C VAL A 120 4.46 -16.89 -6.82
N LEU A 121 3.28 -16.25 -6.80
CA LEU A 121 2.48 -16.08 -5.57
C LEU A 121 2.20 -17.41 -4.87
N LEU A 122 1.98 -18.49 -5.62
CA LEU A 122 1.70 -19.83 -5.08
C LEU A 122 2.91 -20.46 -4.36
N THR A 123 4.12 -19.95 -4.59
CA THR A 123 5.35 -20.52 -4.03
C THR A 123 5.61 -20.09 -2.57
N TYR A 124 5.05 -18.95 -2.15
CA TYR A 124 5.32 -18.37 -0.83
C TYR A 124 4.07 -17.94 -0.06
N THR A 125 2.90 -17.91 -0.71
CA THR A 125 1.61 -17.65 -0.06
C THR A 125 0.79 -18.93 0.06
N LYS A 126 -0.26 -18.90 0.89
CA LYS A 126 -1.20 -20.03 1.08
C LYS A 126 -2.54 -19.78 0.38
N ILE A 127 -2.55 -18.97 -0.68
CA ILE A 127 -3.76 -18.71 -1.47
C ILE A 127 -3.98 -19.84 -2.47
N ASP A 128 -5.24 -20.19 -2.71
CA ASP A 128 -5.59 -21.22 -3.68
C ASP A 128 -5.33 -20.73 -5.11
N GLU A 129 -5.01 -21.64 -6.04
CA GLU A 129 -4.74 -21.29 -7.44
C GLU A 129 -5.91 -20.51 -8.07
N ALA A 130 -7.15 -20.94 -7.80
CA ALA A 130 -8.33 -20.23 -8.29
C ALA A 130 -8.38 -18.78 -7.80
N ALA A 131 -8.02 -18.54 -6.53
CA ALA A 131 -8.00 -17.20 -5.95
C ALA A 131 -6.94 -16.31 -6.62
N THR A 132 -5.79 -16.85 -7.06
CA THR A 132 -4.76 -16.04 -7.76
C THR A 132 -5.27 -15.41 -9.05
N LYS A 133 -6.22 -16.06 -9.73
CA LYS A 133 -6.82 -15.59 -10.99
C LYS A 133 -7.78 -14.43 -10.74
N GLU A 134 -8.40 -14.39 -9.56
CA GLU A 134 -9.33 -13.33 -9.16
C GLU A 134 -8.63 -12.12 -8.55
N LEU A 135 -7.39 -12.28 -8.05
CA LEU A 135 -6.62 -11.17 -7.50
C LEU A 135 -6.42 -10.05 -8.50
N VAL A 136 -6.67 -8.84 -8.03
CA VAL A 136 -6.19 -7.62 -8.66
C VAL A 136 -4.69 -7.49 -8.35
N LEU A 137 -3.85 -7.70 -9.36
CA LEU A 137 -2.41 -7.49 -9.20
C LEU A 137 -2.11 -5.99 -9.06
N PRO A 138 -1.14 -5.62 -8.21
CA PRO A 138 -0.70 -4.23 -8.12
C PRO A 138 0.05 -3.82 -9.39
N SER A 139 0.15 -2.50 -9.60
CA SER A 139 1.13 -1.93 -10.54
C SER A 139 2.54 -2.05 -9.96
N TYR A 140 3.49 -2.55 -10.75
CA TYR A 140 4.90 -2.68 -10.34
C TYR A 140 5.72 -1.53 -10.89
N VAL A 141 5.54 -0.34 -10.31
CA VAL A 141 6.28 0.87 -10.72
C VAL A 141 7.73 0.75 -10.26
N SER A 142 8.68 0.92 -11.17
CA SER A 142 10.11 0.76 -10.89
C SER A 142 10.81 2.03 -10.43
N GLU A 143 10.11 3.16 -10.42
CA GLU A 143 10.60 4.47 -9.97
C GLU A 143 9.78 5.01 -8.80
N ILE A 144 10.43 5.82 -7.97
CA ILE A 144 9.77 6.48 -6.84
C ILE A 144 9.03 7.72 -7.36
N ASN A 145 7.72 7.77 -7.12
CA ASN A 145 6.89 8.89 -7.52
C ASN A 145 6.99 10.02 -6.48
N ARG A 146 7.96 10.92 -6.68
CA ARG A 146 8.22 12.07 -5.78
C ARG A 146 6.97 12.95 -5.57
N PRO A 147 6.21 13.38 -6.60
CA PRO A 147 4.98 14.13 -6.39
C PRO A 147 3.93 13.41 -5.51
N ALA A 148 3.78 12.10 -5.67
CA ALA A 148 2.87 11.33 -4.83
C ALA A 148 3.37 11.23 -3.39
N LEU A 149 4.69 11.16 -3.19
CA LEU A 149 5.30 11.18 -1.86
C LEU A 149 5.14 12.55 -1.18
N ASP A 150 5.31 13.64 -1.90
CA ASP A 150 5.06 15.00 -1.38
C ASP A 150 3.60 15.16 -0.93
N THR A 151 2.66 14.64 -1.73
CA THR A 151 1.24 14.58 -1.37
C THR A 151 1.02 13.81 -0.08
N LEU A 152 1.65 12.64 0.06
CA LEU A 152 1.53 11.81 1.26
C LEU A 152 2.13 12.51 2.49
N ILE A 153 3.29 13.14 2.36
CA ILE A 153 3.94 13.90 3.45
C ILE A 153 3.03 15.03 3.92
N GLN A 154 2.46 15.80 2.99
CA GLN A 154 1.57 16.90 3.35
C GLN A 154 0.34 16.39 4.08
N LEU A 155 -0.31 15.33 3.57
CA LEU A 155 -1.48 14.74 4.24
C LEU A 155 -1.13 14.18 5.62
N SER A 156 0.01 13.49 5.76
CA SER A 156 0.47 12.98 7.05
C SER A 156 0.79 14.10 8.05
N LYS A 157 1.20 15.29 7.59
CA LYS A 157 1.35 16.48 8.46
C LYS A 157 0.00 17.06 8.86
N ASP A 158 -0.92 17.18 7.92
CA ASP A 158 -2.28 17.68 8.18
C ASP A 158 -3.03 16.76 9.17
N ASP A 159 -2.73 15.46 9.14
CA ASP A 159 -3.24 14.44 10.06
C ASP A 159 -2.43 14.35 11.38
N GLY A 160 -1.34 15.10 11.52
CA GLY A 160 -0.51 15.13 12.74
C GLY A 160 0.42 13.92 12.93
N LEU A 161 0.52 13.04 11.94
CA LEU A 161 1.42 11.88 11.95
C LEU A 161 2.88 12.27 11.75
N LEU A 162 3.13 13.32 10.97
CA LEU A 162 4.46 13.91 10.80
C LEU A 162 4.51 15.32 11.40
N GLN A 163 5.54 15.56 12.20
CA GLN A 163 5.79 16.86 12.83
C GLN A 163 6.69 17.76 11.97
N ALA A 164 7.45 17.18 11.05
CA ALA A 164 8.37 17.89 10.16
C ALA A 164 8.53 17.13 8.84
N ASP A 165 8.99 17.83 7.81
CA ASP A 165 9.24 17.23 6.50
C ASP A 165 10.45 16.28 6.55
N PRO A 166 10.33 15.05 6.03
CA PRO A 166 11.48 14.19 5.83
C PRO A 166 12.40 14.81 4.77
N LYS A 167 13.72 14.66 4.96
CA LYS A 167 14.72 15.14 4.00
C LYS A 167 14.80 14.18 2.80
N LEU A 168 13.86 14.28 1.88
CA LEU A 168 13.73 13.35 0.74
C LEU A 168 15.01 13.26 -0.09
N ASP A 169 15.72 14.38 -0.32
CA ASP A 169 16.97 14.37 -1.09
C ASP A 169 18.13 13.64 -0.40
N THR A 170 17.98 13.31 0.88
CA THR A 170 18.94 12.46 1.61
C THR A 170 18.52 10.99 1.66
N LEU A 171 17.25 10.70 1.35
CA LEU A 171 16.65 9.36 1.43
C LEU A 171 16.48 8.73 0.06
N LEU A 172 16.26 9.54 -0.97
CA LEU A 172 16.03 9.14 -2.34
C LEU A 172 17.28 9.41 -3.19
N PRO A 173 17.57 8.54 -4.18
CA PRO A 173 18.60 8.81 -5.18
C PRO A 173 18.27 10.04 -6.05
#